data_AF-A0ABD5B7N7-F1
#
_entry.id   AF-A0ABD5B7N7-F1
#
_cell.length_a   1.000
_cell.length_b   1.000
_cell.length_c   1.000
_cell.angle_alpha   90.00
_cell.angle_beta   90.00
_cell.angle_gamma   90.00
#
_symmetry.space_group_name_H-M   'P 1'
#
loop_
_entity.id
_entity.type
_entity.pdbx_description
1 polymer ?
#
loop_
_entity_poly.entity_id
_entity_poly.type
_entity_poly.pdbx_seq_one_letter_code
_entity_poly.pdbx_strand_id
1 'polypeptide(L)'
;MKYLFIAPIILTLSACNQTDSNQQTLQNQVDSLQAKLNNSYKPGFGEFMSSVQVHHAKLWFAGMNQNWKLADFEVGEIQESINGIRKFCTDRPEVQSLPMIDPALDNIKKAIQQQNTTAFKDDYVNLTNTCNSCHQATKHKFNVITVPTSPPFNNQDFKPHNEK
;
A
#
# COMPACT_ATOMS: atom_id res chain seq x y z
N MET A 1 -21.31 10.29 88.47
CA MET A 1 -21.99 10.21 87.15
C MET A 1 -21.45 11.32 86.26
N LYS A 2 -20.69 10.96 85.22
CA LYS A 2 -20.36 11.85 84.09
C LYS A 2 -20.04 10.93 82.91
N TYR A 3 -21.02 10.73 82.04
CA TYR A 3 -20.84 10.02 80.77
C TYR A 3 -20.34 11.03 79.75
N LEU A 4 -19.09 10.89 79.30
CA LEU A 4 -18.59 11.57 78.11
C LEU A 4 -19.05 10.75 76.89
N PHE A 5 -20.01 11.30 76.13
CA PHE A 5 -20.41 10.77 74.84
C PHE A 5 -19.29 11.00 73.81
N ILE A 6 -18.73 9.92 73.28
CA ILE A 6 -17.87 9.95 72.09
C ILE A 6 -18.78 9.70 70.89
N ALA A 7 -19.00 10.72 70.06
CA ALA A 7 -19.69 10.56 68.78
C ALA A 7 -18.71 10.04 67.72
N PRO A 8 -19.02 8.98 66.96
CA PRO A 8 -18.16 8.54 65.88
C PRO A 8 -18.39 9.41 64.64
N ILE A 9 -17.33 9.99 64.11
CA ILE A 9 -17.30 10.59 62.77
C ILE A 9 -17.38 9.45 61.75
N ILE A 10 -18.57 9.23 61.18
CA ILE A 10 -18.74 8.40 59.99
C ILE A 10 -18.40 9.30 58.80
N LEU A 11 -17.14 9.25 58.35
CA LEU A 11 -16.71 9.81 57.08
C LEU A 11 -17.25 8.88 55.98
N THR A 12 -18.29 9.32 55.26
CA THR A 12 -18.87 8.56 54.14
C THR A 12 -17.93 8.59 52.94
N LEU A 13 -17.37 7.42 52.60
CA LEU A 13 -16.62 7.15 51.38
C LEU A 13 -17.57 7.10 50.17
N SER A 14 -18.08 8.25 49.71
CA SER A 14 -18.96 8.32 48.52
C SER A 14 -18.22 8.70 47.22
N ALA A 15 -16.88 8.77 47.23
CA ALA A 15 -16.09 9.23 46.09
C ALA A 15 -15.64 8.13 45.10
N CYS A 16 -15.91 6.84 45.38
CA CYS A 16 -15.40 5.73 44.54
C CYS A 16 -16.31 5.32 43.38
N ASN A 17 -17.61 5.69 43.35
CA ASN A 17 -18.53 5.23 42.30
C ASN A 17 -18.45 6.05 40.98
N GLN A 18 -17.84 7.23 40.97
CA GLN A 18 -17.71 8.04 39.75
C GLN A 18 -16.52 7.64 38.87
N THR A 19 -15.51 6.98 39.45
CA THR A 19 -14.31 6.55 38.71
C THR A 19 -14.63 5.34 37.83
N ASP A 20 -15.42 4.39 38.34
CA ASP A 20 -15.80 3.16 37.64
C ASP A 20 -16.68 3.42 36.40
N SER A 21 -17.60 4.38 36.47
CA SER A 21 -18.50 4.70 35.34
C SER A 21 -17.78 5.40 34.19
N ASN A 22 -16.83 6.29 34.50
CA ASN A 22 -16.00 6.96 33.51
C ASN A 22 -15.02 5.98 32.84
N GLN A 23 -14.43 5.06 33.61
CA GLN A 23 -13.57 4.01 33.07
C GLN A 23 -14.34 3.05 32.16
N GLN A 24 -15.55 2.63 32.56
CA GLN A 24 -16.40 1.77 31.72
C GLN A 24 -16.81 2.49 30.41
N THR A 25 -17.14 3.77 30.48
CA THR A 25 -17.49 4.57 29.30
C THR A 25 -16.32 4.66 28.33
N LEU A 26 -15.11 4.91 28.85
CA LEU A 26 -13.91 4.96 28.02
C LEU A 26 -13.59 3.60 27.39
N GLN A 27 -13.73 2.50 28.13
CA GLN A 27 -13.53 1.15 27.60
C GLN A 27 -14.50 0.85 26.45
N ASN A 28 -15.79 1.18 26.63
CA ASN A 28 -16.79 1.00 25.58
C ASN A 28 -16.46 1.82 24.32
N GLN A 29 -15.89 3.03 24.48
CA GLN A 29 -15.43 3.85 23.36
C GLN A 29 -14.23 3.21 22.65
N VAL A 30 -13.25 2.72 23.40
CA VAL A 30 -12.08 2.00 22.85
C VAL A 30 -12.52 0.77 22.07
N ASP A 31 -13.41 -0.05 22.63
CA ASP A 31 -13.92 -1.27 21.97
C ASP A 31 -14.69 -0.92 20.69
N SER A 32 -15.50 0.14 20.72
CA SER A 32 -16.21 0.66 19.55
C SER A 32 -15.26 1.14 18.46
N LEU A 33 -14.20 1.88 18.82
CA LEU A 33 -13.18 2.34 17.88
C LEU A 33 -12.38 1.16 17.31
N GLN A 34 -12.03 0.18 18.13
CA GLN A 34 -11.34 -1.03 17.67
C GLN A 34 -12.22 -1.83 16.71
N ALA A 35 -13.51 -1.98 17.00
CA ALA A 35 -14.45 -2.64 16.11
C ALA A 35 -14.59 -1.88 14.77
N LYS A 36 -14.66 -0.55 14.80
CA LYS A 36 -14.67 0.27 13.57
C LYS A 36 -13.39 0.12 12.77
N LEU A 37 -12.23 0.09 13.42
CA LEU A 37 -10.94 -0.11 12.78
C LEU A 37 -10.82 -1.51 12.15
N ASN A 38 -11.22 -2.55 12.87
CA ASN A 38 -11.20 -3.93 12.37
C ASN A 38 -12.14 -4.14 11.18
N ASN A 39 -13.26 -3.39 11.13
CA ASN A 39 -14.21 -3.42 10.02
C ASN A 39 -13.94 -2.35 8.96
N SER A 40 -12.86 -1.57 9.09
CA SER A 40 -12.49 -0.57 8.09
C SER A 40 -11.94 -1.24 6.83
N TYR A 41 -12.16 -0.58 5.69
CA TYR A 41 -11.67 -1.09 4.42
C TYR A 41 -10.14 -1.18 4.41
N LYS A 42 -9.64 -2.34 4.00
CA LYS A 42 -8.22 -2.61 3.80
C LYS A 42 -8.03 -3.13 2.37
N PRO A 43 -7.32 -2.41 1.51
CA PRO A 43 -7.06 -2.89 0.15
C PRO A 43 -6.38 -4.25 0.16
N GLY A 44 -6.84 -5.12 -0.73
CA GLY A 44 -6.32 -6.48 -0.85
C GLY A 44 -5.03 -6.55 -1.67
N PHE A 45 -4.23 -7.60 -1.49
CA PHE A 45 -3.02 -7.83 -2.29
C PHE A 45 -3.34 -7.85 -3.81
N GLY A 46 -4.45 -8.48 -4.20
CA GLY A 46 -4.88 -8.56 -5.60
C GLY A 46 -5.28 -7.21 -6.20
N GLU A 47 -5.81 -6.29 -5.41
CA GLU A 47 -6.16 -4.93 -5.86
C GLU A 47 -4.89 -4.13 -6.17
N PHE A 48 -3.91 -4.16 -5.27
CA PHE A 48 -2.61 -3.56 -5.55
C PHE A 48 -1.92 -4.19 -6.76
N MET A 49 -1.93 -5.52 -6.89
CA MET A 49 -1.31 -6.17 -8.05
C MET A 49 -2.05 -5.87 -9.36
N SER A 50 -3.36 -5.65 -9.31
CA SER A 50 -4.14 -5.18 -10.47
C SER A 50 -3.72 -3.77 -10.87
N SER A 51 -3.54 -2.88 -9.90
CA SER A 51 -2.98 -1.53 -10.11
C SER A 51 -1.58 -1.61 -10.73
N VAL A 52 -0.67 -2.42 -10.15
CA VAL A 52 0.68 -2.64 -10.68
C VAL A 52 0.64 -3.10 -12.14
N GLN A 53 -0.23 -4.06 -12.50
CA GLN A 53 -0.33 -4.55 -13.87
C GLN A 53 -0.80 -3.46 -14.85
N VAL A 54 -1.77 -2.63 -14.43
CA VAL A 54 -2.25 -1.50 -15.23
C VAL A 54 -1.12 -0.50 -15.48
N HIS A 55 -0.44 -0.05 -14.43
CA HIS A 55 0.64 0.93 -14.53
C HIS A 55 1.85 0.37 -15.27
N HIS A 56 2.18 -0.91 -15.10
CA HIS A 56 3.20 -1.60 -15.89
C HIS A 56 2.88 -1.60 -17.38
N ALA A 57 1.62 -1.80 -17.77
CA ALA A 57 1.22 -1.74 -19.17
C ALA A 57 1.32 -0.31 -19.73
N LYS A 58 0.84 0.69 -18.97
CA LYS A 58 0.91 2.12 -19.35
C LYS A 58 2.35 2.61 -19.49
N LEU A 59 3.23 2.17 -18.59
CA LEU A 59 4.66 2.50 -18.59
C LEU A 59 5.34 2.14 -19.90
N TRP A 60 5.04 0.96 -20.47
CA TRP A 60 5.58 0.56 -21.79
C TRP A 60 5.27 1.59 -22.86
N PHE A 61 3.99 1.93 -23.02
CA PHE A 61 3.56 2.86 -24.06
C PHE A 61 4.09 4.27 -23.82
N ALA A 62 4.18 4.72 -22.57
CA ALA A 62 4.77 6.00 -22.22
C ALA A 62 6.25 6.06 -22.64
N GLY A 63 7.07 5.08 -22.24
CA GLY A 63 8.49 5.05 -22.57
C GLY A 63 8.77 4.82 -24.06
N MET A 64 7.99 3.97 -24.74
CA MET A 64 8.14 3.77 -26.19
C MET A 64 7.76 5.00 -27.02
N ASN A 65 6.87 5.86 -26.52
CA ASN A 65 6.57 7.16 -27.12
C ASN A 65 7.51 8.28 -26.63
N GLN A 66 8.52 7.97 -25.82
CA GLN A 66 9.44 8.94 -25.21
C GLN A 66 8.71 10.03 -24.39
N ASN A 67 7.53 9.69 -23.86
CA ASN A 67 6.82 10.54 -22.92
C ASN A 67 7.37 10.29 -21.51
N TRP A 68 8.56 10.84 -21.26
CA TRP A 68 9.32 10.58 -20.03
C TRP A 68 8.61 11.06 -18.77
N LYS A 69 7.84 12.16 -18.84
CA LYS A 69 7.00 12.61 -17.72
C LYS A 69 5.94 11.56 -17.35
N LEU A 70 5.25 11.02 -18.36
CA LEU A 70 4.27 9.96 -18.12
C LEU A 70 4.96 8.67 -17.66
N ALA A 71 6.11 8.29 -18.23
CA ALA A 71 6.84 7.11 -17.80
C ALA A 71 7.28 7.21 -16.32
N ASP A 72 7.77 8.37 -15.89
CA ASP A 72 8.14 8.64 -14.50
C ASP A 72 6.93 8.55 -13.55
N PHE A 73 5.79 9.11 -13.98
CA PHE A 73 4.52 8.97 -13.25
C PHE A 73 4.11 7.50 -13.11
N GLU A 74 4.05 6.72 -14.21
CA GLU A 74 3.58 5.34 -14.17
C GLU A 74 4.50 4.41 -13.35
N VAL A 75 5.83 4.61 -13.39
CA VAL A 75 6.73 3.83 -12.51
C VAL A 75 6.59 4.25 -11.04
N GLY A 76 6.25 5.51 -10.77
CA GLY A 76 5.88 6.01 -9.45
C GLY A 76 4.65 5.30 -8.88
N GLU A 77 3.58 5.18 -9.68
CA GLU A 77 2.34 4.49 -9.29
C GLU A 77 2.55 2.99 -9.00
N ILE A 78 3.44 2.33 -9.76
CA ILE A 78 3.88 0.96 -9.45
C ILE A 78 4.55 0.93 -8.07
N GLN A 79 5.50 1.84 -7.82
CA GLN A 79 6.22 1.90 -6.55
C GLN A 79 5.28 2.17 -5.37
N GLU A 80 4.31 3.07 -5.54
CA GLU A 80 3.29 3.37 -4.54
C GLU A 80 2.45 2.13 -4.23
N SER A 81 1.99 1.41 -5.25
CA SER A 81 1.22 0.17 -5.08
C SER A 81 2.02 -0.89 -4.32
N ILE A 82 3.30 -1.09 -4.65
CA ILE A 82 4.19 -2.00 -3.92
C ILE A 82 4.37 -1.58 -2.46
N ASN A 83 4.51 -0.27 -2.18
CA ASN A 83 4.58 0.25 -0.82
C ASN A 83 3.25 0.08 -0.06
N GLY A 84 2.12 0.22 -0.74
CA GLY A 84 0.80 -0.09 -0.21
C GLY A 84 0.71 -1.55 0.24
N ILE A 85 1.20 -2.49 -0.56
CA ILE A 85 1.26 -3.91 -0.19
C ILE A 85 2.10 -4.10 1.07
N ARG A 86 3.30 -3.50 1.14
CA ARG A 86 4.17 -3.59 2.33
C ARG A 86 3.50 -3.07 3.59
N LYS A 87 2.71 -2.00 3.46
CA LYS A 87 2.04 -1.34 4.58
C LYS A 87 0.81 -2.12 5.05
N PHE A 88 -0.02 -2.58 4.12
CA PHE A 88 -1.33 -3.13 4.46
C PHE A 88 -1.30 -4.65 4.49
N CYS A 89 -0.64 -5.34 3.57
CA CYS A 89 -0.76 -6.80 3.42
C CYS A 89 0.26 -7.61 4.24
N THR A 90 0.71 -7.12 5.40
CA THR A 90 1.79 -7.74 6.19
C THR A 90 1.51 -9.18 6.65
N ASP A 91 0.24 -9.57 6.68
CA ASP A 91 -0.25 -10.91 7.00
C ASP A 91 -0.09 -11.93 5.85
N ARG A 92 0.32 -11.48 4.66
CA ARG A 92 0.43 -12.30 3.45
C ARG A 92 1.84 -12.87 3.26
N PRO A 93 2.02 -14.19 3.08
CA PRO A 93 3.35 -14.79 2.91
C PRO A 93 4.07 -14.30 1.65
N GLU A 94 3.33 -13.89 0.61
CA GLU A 94 3.86 -13.36 -0.64
C GLU A 94 4.72 -12.09 -0.43
N VAL A 95 4.43 -11.32 0.63
CA VAL A 95 5.17 -10.09 0.98
C VAL A 95 6.66 -10.35 1.21
N GLN A 96 7.03 -11.53 1.69
CA GLN A 96 8.43 -11.89 1.93
C GLN A 96 9.26 -11.91 0.63
N SER A 97 8.63 -12.12 -0.52
CA SER A 97 9.28 -12.11 -1.83
C SER A 97 9.24 -10.73 -2.51
N LEU A 98 8.51 -9.74 -1.99
CA LEU A 98 8.41 -8.42 -2.62
C LEU A 98 9.75 -7.72 -2.84
N PRO A 99 10.77 -7.81 -1.95
CA PRO A 99 12.06 -7.16 -2.20
C PRO A 99 12.75 -7.58 -3.51
N MET A 100 12.36 -8.71 -4.11
CA MET A 100 12.85 -9.13 -5.43
C MET A 100 12.62 -8.09 -6.53
N ILE A 101 11.59 -7.24 -6.40
CA ILE A 101 11.22 -6.26 -7.44
C ILE A 101 12.06 -4.99 -7.41
N ASP A 102 12.65 -4.64 -6.26
CA ASP A 102 13.26 -3.34 -6.03
C ASP A 102 14.40 -3.01 -7.00
N PRO A 103 15.37 -3.91 -7.27
CA PRO A 103 16.45 -3.60 -8.21
C PRO A 103 15.95 -3.33 -9.63
N ALA A 104 14.90 -4.05 -10.07
CA ALA A 104 14.34 -3.87 -11.39
C ALA A 104 13.60 -2.52 -11.51
N LEU A 105 12.89 -2.11 -10.46
CA LEU A 105 12.26 -0.79 -10.40
C LEU A 105 13.30 0.33 -10.39
N ASP A 106 14.40 0.17 -9.66
CA ASP A 106 15.46 1.17 -9.61
C ASP A 106 16.17 1.33 -10.95
N ASN A 107 16.40 0.24 -11.68
CA ASN A 107 17.03 0.28 -13.00
C ASN A 107 16.15 1.01 -14.02
N ILE A 108 14.88 0.63 -14.15
CA ILE A 108 13.99 1.28 -15.11
C ILE A 108 13.77 2.77 -14.78
N LYS A 109 13.70 3.14 -13.49
CA LYS A 109 13.67 4.56 -13.08
C LYS A 109 14.91 5.32 -13.56
N LYS A 110 16.11 4.74 -13.43
CA LYS A 110 17.34 5.36 -13.94
C LYS A 110 17.28 5.54 -15.46
N ALA A 111 16.81 4.54 -16.20
CA ALA A 111 16.66 4.64 -17.64
C ALA A 111 15.67 5.75 -18.06
N ILE A 112 14.55 5.89 -17.34
CA ILE A 112 13.56 6.95 -17.52
C ILE A 112 14.17 8.33 -17.24
N GLN A 113 14.87 8.48 -16.12
CA GLN A 113 15.55 9.73 -15.74
C GLN A 113 16.61 10.15 -16.76
N GLN A 114 17.34 9.18 -17.30
CA GLN A 114 18.33 9.38 -18.36
C GLN A 114 17.72 9.54 -19.74
N GLN A 115 16.40 9.35 -19.88
CA GLN A 115 15.68 9.40 -21.16
C GLN A 115 16.29 8.48 -22.22
N ASN A 116 16.80 7.33 -21.77
CA ASN A 116 17.52 6.39 -22.62
C ASN A 116 16.58 5.28 -23.09
N THR A 117 16.06 5.41 -24.32
CA THR A 117 15.10 4.46 -24.90
C THR A 117 15.62 3.03 -24.98
N THR A 118 16.91 2.83 -25.29
CA THR A 118 17.49 1.49 -25.36
C THR A 118 17.54 0.86 -23.98
N ALA A 119 18.09 1.58 -22.99
CA ALA A 119 18.13 1.10 -21.61
C ALA A 119 16.72 0.87 -21.05
N PHE A 120 15.77 1.76 -21.34
CA PHE A 120 14.38 1.63 -20.91
C PHE A 120 13.76 0.33 -21.42
N LYS A 121 13.97 -0.01 -22.70
CA LYS A 121 13.42 -1.22 -23.29
C LYS A 121 13.99 -2.48 -22.62
N ASP A 122 15.30 -2.52 -22.40
CA ASP A 122 15.97 -3.64 -21.76
C ASP A 122 15.52 -3.78 -20.29
N ASP A 123 15.46 -2.67 -19.56
CA ASP A 123 15.03 -2.63 -18.17
C ASP A 123 13.53 -2.94 -18.00
N TYR A 124 12.69 -2.58 -18.96
CA TYR A 124 11.27 -2.97 -18.98
C TYR A 124 11.10 -4.49 -19.12
N VAL A 125 11.86 -5.10 -20.03
CA VAL A 125 11.87 -6.57 -20.18
C VAL A 125 12.39 -7.23 -18.91
N ASN A 126 13.45 -6.68 -18.30
CA ASN A 126 13.97 -7.17 -17.02
C ASN A 126 12.94 -7.05 -15.89
N LEU A 127 12.21 -5.92 -15.80
CA LEU A 127 11.11 -5.74 -14.85
C LEU A 127 10.01 -6.78 -15.08
N THR A 128 9.59 -6.99 -16.33
CA THR A 128 8.59 -8.02 -16.69
C THR A 128 9.03 -9.42 -16.25
N ASN A 129 10.29 -9.78 -16.50
CA ASN A 129 10.85 -11.06 -16.08
C ASN A 129 10.94 -11.20 -14.56
N THR A 130 11.21 -10.10 -13.86
CA THR A 130 11.24 -10.05 -12.39
C THR A 130 9.84 -10.25 -11.80
N CYS A 131 8.80 -9.63 -12.39
CA CYS A 131 7.41 -9.89 -12.04
C CYS A 131 7.08 -11.38 -12.14
N ASN A 132 7.42 -12.00 -13.27
CA ASN A 132 7.18 -13.44 -13.49
C ASN A 132 7.97 -14.32 -12.51
N SER A 133 9.20 -13.94 -12.16
CA SER A 133 10.02 -14.67 -11.18
C SER A 133 9.41 -14.60 -9.78
N CYS A 134 8.88 -13.44 -9.37
CA CYS A 134 8.13 -13.28 -8.12
C CYS A 134 6.83 -14.10 -8.13
N HIS A 135 6.09 -14.10 -9.24
CA HIS A 135 4.90 -14.93 -9.39
C HIS A 135 5.24 -16.42 -9.26
N GLN A 136 6.36 -16.87 -9.83
CA GLN A 136 6.82 -18.25 -9.64
C GLN A 136 7.19 -18.54 -8.19
N ALA A 137 7.99 -17.69 -7.55
CA ALA A 137 8.41 -17.85 -6.15
C ALA A 137 7.23 -17.93 -5.17
N THR A 138 6.16 -17.18 -5.47
CA THR A 138 4.94 -17.14 -4.66
C THR A 138 3.88 -18.16 -5.08
N LYS A 139 4.20 -19.10 -5.98
CA LYS A 139 3.31 -20.18 -6.47
C LYS A 139 2.15 -19.72 -7.37
N HIS A 140 2.29 -18.56 -8.01
CA HIS A 140 1.35 -17.95 -8.96
C HIS A 140 1.86 -17.99 -10.42
N LYS A 141 2.70 -18.97 -10.79
CA LYS A 141 3.33 -19.06 -12.14
C LYS A 141 2.36 -19.13 -13.33
N PHE A 142 1.08 -19.39 -13.08
CA PHE A 142 0.02 -19.37 -14.10
C PHE A 142 -0.37 -17.94 -14.50
N ASN A 143 -0.06 -16.94 -13.67
CA ASN A 143 -0.27 -15.52 -13.98
C ASN A 143 0.98 -14.95 -14.67
N VAL A 144 1.01 -15.06 -16.01
CA VAL A 144 2.17 -14.67 -16.82
C VAL A 144 2.00 -13.25 -17.33
N ILE A 145 2.99 -12.39 -17.04
CA ILE A 145 3.08 -11.03 -17.53
C ILE A 145 3.91 -10.99 -18.81
N THR A 146 3.42 -10.26 -19.81
CA THR A 146 4.09 -10.06 -21.11
C THR A 146 4.25 -8.58 -21.41
N VAL A 147 5.16 -8.24 -22.33
CA VAL A 147 5.21 -6.91 -22.92
C VAL A 147 3.90 -6.69 -23.70
N PRO A 148 3.13 -5.62 -23.43
CA PRO A 148 1.85 -5.42 -24.10
C PRO A 148 2.04 -5.00 -25.56
N THR A 149 1.19 -5.55 -26.44
CA THR A 149 1.19 -5.24 -27.89
C THR A 149 0.15 -4.20 -28.28
N SER A 150 -0.79 -3.88 -27.38
CA SER A 150 -1.81 -2.84 -27.55
C SER A 150 -2.03 -2.08 -26.24
N PRO A 151 -2.37 -0.78 -26.29
CA PRO A 151 -2.65 -0.01 -25.08
C PRO A 151 -3.73 -0.66 -24.20
N PRO A 152 -3.58 -0.61 -22.86
CA PRO A 152 -4.57 -1.18 -21.94
C PRO A 152 -5.90 -0.42 -21.99
N PHE A 153 -5.86 0.85 -22.37
CA PHE A 153 -7.01 1.72 -22.52
C PHE A 153 -6.96 2.45 -23.86
N ASN A 154 -8.11 2.56 -24.52
CA ASN A 154 -8.26 3.22 -25.82
C ASN A 154 -8.57 4.73 -25.72
N ASN A 155 -8.66 5.26 -24.50
CA ASN A 155 -9.03 6.65 -24.21
C ASN A 155 -7.89 7.45 -23.57
N GLN A 156 -6.64 7.00 -23.75
CA GLN A 156 -5.44 7.71 -23.29
C GLN A 156 -4.43 7.83 -24.43
N ASP A 157 -3.92 9.03 -24.67
CA ASP A 157 -2.76 9.26 -25.54
C ASP A 157 -1.47 9.13 -24.71
N PHE A 158 -0.50 8.39 -25.25
CA PHE A 158 0.78 8.13 -24.60
C PHE A 158 1.90 8.99 -25.16
N LYS A 159 1.64 9.80 -26.19
CA LYS A 159 2.60 10.75 -26.75
C LYS A 159 2.85 11.92 -25.79
N PRO A 160 4.04 12.55 -25.85
CA PRO A 160 4.27 13.78 -25.11
C PRO A 160 3.34 14.88 -25.65
N HIS A 161 2.61 15.51 -24.75
CA HIS A 161 1.89 16.76 -25.03
C HIS A 161 2.71 17.90 -24.44
N ASN A 162 3.19 18.79 -25.30
CA ASN A 162 3.94 19.96 -24.85
C ASN A 162 3.01 20.80 -23.97
N GLU A 163 3.38 20.98 -22.70
CA GLU A 163 2.92 22.12 -21.91
C GLU A 163 3.58 23.34 -22.55
N LYS A 164 2.77 24.14 -23.26
CA LYS A 164 3.21 25.44 -23.77
C LYS A 164 3.51 26.39 -22.60
#